data_AF-A0A972DCH2-F1
#
_entry.id   AF-A0A972DCH2-F1
#
_cell.length_a   1.000
_cell.length_b   1.000
_cell.length_c   1.000
_cell.angle_alpha   90.00
_cell.angle_beta   90.00
_cell.angle_gamma   90.00
#
_symmetry.space_group_name_H-M   'P 1'
#
loop_
_entity.id
_entity.type
_entity.pdbx_description
1 polymer ?
#
loop_
_entity_poly.entity_id
_entity_poly.type
_entity_poly.pdbx_seq_one_letter_code
_entity_poly.pdbx_strand_id
1 'polypeptide(L)'
;MSHHDHNDDYHVRPHISSTKQNLAVLFGLFILTGLTVGAYRIHLGDANLAVAVIIATVKASLVCYYFMHLKYEKAFNTLFFLGSLLFLLIFLGYTANDTEYRADVDPDWGARVDRRRGDPAAGTGAAFLEGEFSPIPTLQEGESGE
;
A
#
# COMPACT_ATOMS: atom_id res chain seq x y z
N MET A 1 49.95 -17.16 -42.72
CA MET A 1 49.10 -16.06 -42.21
C MET A 1 47.66 -16.52 -42.33
N SER A 2 47.12 -17.13 -41.28
CA SER A 2 45.77 -17.71 -41.26
C SER A 2 44.75 -16.65 -40.86
N HIS A 3 43.88 -16.29 -41.80
CA HIS A 3 42.70 -15.46 -41.55
C HIS A 3 41.69 -16.27 -40.73
N HIS A 4 41.48 -15.89 -39.47
CA HIS A 4 40.33 -16.32 -38.68
C HIS A 4 39.21 -15.31 -38.89
N ASP A 5 38.17 -15.75 -39.59
CA ASP A 5 36.94 -15.00 -39.84
C ASP A 5 35.96 -15.32 -38.71
N HIS A 6 35.90 -14.44 -37.70
CA HIS A 6 34.92 -14.54 -36.62
C HIS A 6 33.61 -13.88 -37.05
N ASN A 7 32.73 -14.68 -37.68
CA ASN A 7 31.33 -14.32 -37.87
C ASN A 7 30.60 -14.43 -36.54
N ASP A 8 30.65 -13.35 -35.77
CA ASP A 8 29.85 -13.22 -34.56
C ASP A 8 28.42 -12.78 -34.93
N ASP A 9 27.61 -13.78 -35.30
CA ASP A 9 26.18 -13.61 -35.58
C ASP A 9 25.38 -13.56 -34.28
N TYR A 10 25.37 -12.39 -33.62
CA TYR A 10 24.54 -12.15 -32.44
C TYR A 10 23.07 -11.97 -32.85
N HIS A 11 22.37 -13.07 -33.13
CA HIS A 11 20.91 -13.04 -33.27
C HIS A 11 20.25 -12.69 -31.94
N VAL A 12 20.03 -11.40 -31.68
CA VAL A 12 19.18 -10.91 -30.58
C VAL A 12 17.76 -11.39 -30.87
N ARG A 13 17.37 -12.54 -30.30
CA ARG A 13 15.97 -13.01 -30.35
C ARG A 13 15.19 -12.23 -29.29
N PRO A 14 14.30 -11.30 -29.66
CA PRO A 14 13.49 -10.61 -28.68
C PRO A 14 12.51 -11.62 -28.04
N HIS A 15 12.69 -11.90 -26.75
CA HIS A 15 11.74 -12.69 -25.97
C HIS A 15 10.49 -11.82 -25.69
N ILE A 16 9.60 -11.74 -26.69
CA ILE A 16 8.34 -11.01 -26.57
C ILE A 16 7.29 -11.97 -25.99
N SER A 17 6.65 -11.58 -24.89
CA SER A 17 5.55 -12.35 -24.31
C SER A 17 4.39 -12.46 -25.31
N SER A 18 3.76 -13.63 -25.39
CA SER A 18 2.71 -13.88 -26.38
C SER A 18 1.54 -12.90 -26.17
N THR A 19 1.24 -12.08 -27.18
CA THR A 19 0.14 -11.10 -27.14
C THR A 19 -1.20 -11.77 -26.79
N LYS A 20 -1.41 -13.01 -27.23
CA LYS A 20 -2.61 -13.80 -26.92
C LYS A 20 -2.74 -14.07 -25.42
N GLN A 21 -1.64 -14.37 -24.74
CA GLN A 21 -1.63 -14.63 -23.30
C GLN A 21 -1.97 -13.35 -22.52
N ASN A 22 -1.36 -12.22 -22.88
CA ASN A 22 -1.62 -10.93 -22.24
C ASN A 22 -3.08 -10.49 -22.44
N LEU A 23 -3.65 -10.75 -23.61
CA LEU A 23 -5.06 -10.43 -23.90
C LEU A 23 -6.03 -11.31 -23.07
N ALA A 24 -5.70 -12.59 -22.89
CA ALA A 24 -6.50 -13.49 -22.05
C ALA A 24 -6.49 -13.04 -20.57
N VAL A 25 -5.32 -12.67 -20.04
CA VAL A 25 -5.19 -12.15 -18.68
C VAL A 25 -5.94 -10.82 -18.53
N LEU A 26 -5.85 -9.93 -19.51
CA LEU A 26 -6.59 -8.67 -19.53
C LEU A 26 -8.11 -8.90 -19.41
N PHE A 27 -8.65 -9.86 -20.16
CA PHE A 27 -10.06 -10.21 -20.07
C PHE A 27 -10.43 -10.74 -18.67
N GLY A 28 -9.56 -11.57 -18.08
CA GLY A 28 -9.70 -11.99 -16.69
C GLY A 28 -9.75 -10.81 -15.72
N LEU A 29 -8.88 -9.81 -15.88
CA LEU A 29 -8.89 -8.59 -15.06
C LEU A 29 -10.17 -7.77 -15.22
N PHE A 30 -10.74 -7.71 -16.43
CA PHE A 30 -12.03 -7.06 -16.65
C PHE A 30 -13.17 -7.77 -15.91
N ILE A 31 -13.19 -9.11 -15.94
CA ILE A 31 -14.16 -9.90 -15.18
C ILE A 31 -14.01 -9.61 -13.68
N LEU A 32 -12.79 -9.66 -13.14
CA LEU A 32 -12.54 -9.37 -11.73
C LEU A 32 -12.93 -7.94 -11.36
N THR A 33 -12.73 -6.98 -12.26
CA THR A 33 -13.16 -5.59 -12.04
C THR A 33 -14.68 -5.47 -12.02
N GLY A 34 -15.38 -6.15 -12.94
CA GLY A 34 -16.83 -6.26 -12.89
C GLY A 34 -17.31 -6.88 -11.57
N LEU A 35 -16.62 -7.91 -11.08
CA LEU A 35 -16.90 -8.53 -9.79
C LEU A 35 -16.67 -7.56 -8.62
N THR A 36 -15.61 -6.75 -8.64
CA THR A 36 -15.38 -5.71 -7.62
C THR A 36 -16.52 -4.69 -7.59
N VAL A 37 -16.96 -4.22 -8.76
CA VAL A 37 -18.09 -3.27 -8.86
C VAL A 37 -19.39 -3.93 -8.42
N GLY A 38 -19.59 -5.21 -8.75
CA GLY A 38 -20.74 -5.99 -8.30
C GLY A 38 -20.76 -6.17 -6.79
N ALA A 39 -19.64 -6.57 -6.20
CA ALA A 39 -19.47 -6.73 -4.75
C ALA A 39 -19.73 -5.41 -4.01
N TYR A 40 -19.25 -4.28 -4.54
CA TYR A 40 -19.53 -2.96 -3.99
C TYR A 40 -21.03 -2.61 -3.93
N ARG A 41 -21.82 -3.10 -4.89
CA ARG A 41 -23.28 -2.83 -4.94
C ARG A 41 -24.09 -3.68 -3.98
N ILE A 42 -23.51 -4.74 -3.41
CA ILE A 42 -24.20 -5.65 -2.49
C ILE A 42 -23.75 -5.32 -1.07
N HIS A 43 -24.69 -5.10 -0.15
CA HIS A 43 -24.36 -4.92 1.25
C HIS A 43 -24.21 -6.26 1.95
N LEU A 44 -22.97 -6.72 2.02
CA LEU A 44 -22.54 -7.96 2.70
C LEU A 44 -22.28 -7.76 4.21
N GLY A 45 -22.58 -6.57 4.75
CA GLY A 45 -22.27 -6.21 6.14
C GLY A 45 -20.76 -6.22 6.40
N ASP A 46 -20.35 -6.82 7.51
CA ASP A 46 -18.94 -6.88 7.94
C ASP A 46 -18.05 -7.66 6.96
N ALA A 47 -18.63 -8.59 6.20
CA ALA A 47 -17.90 -9.37 5.20
C ALA A 47 -17.51 -8.56 3.96
N ASN A 48 -18.05 -7.34 3.79
CA ASN A 48 -17.82 -6.53 2.60
C ASN A 48 -16.33 -6.19 2.41
N LEU A 49 -15.63 -5.86 3.50
CA LEU A 49 -14.19 -5.59 3.47
C LEU A 49 -13.41 -6.85 3.11
N ALA A 50 -13.72 -7.98 3.76
CA ALA A 50 -13.03 -9.25 3.51
C ALA A 50 -13.16 -9.69 2.05
N VAL A 51 -14.37 -9.63 1.49
CA VAL A 51 -14.64 -9.96 0.09
C VAL A 51 -13.92 -9.00 -0.87
N ALA A 52 -13.95 -7.69 -0.59
CA ALA A 52 -13.26 -6.69 -1.40
C ALA A 52 -11.74 -6.94 -1.45
N VAL A 53 -11.13 -7.23 -0.29
CA VAL A 53 -9.70 -7.54 -0.19
C VAL A 53 -9.36 -8.82 -0.95
N ILE A 54 -10.15 -9.90 -0.80
CA ILE A 54 -9.91 -11.16 -1.53
C ILE A 54 -9.90 -10.93 -3.05
N ILE A 55 -10.92 -10.23 -3.58
CA ILE A 55 -11.00 -9.95 -5.02
C ILE A 55 -9.79 -9.09 -5.45
N ALA A 56 -9.43 -8.08 -4.66
CA ALA A 56 -8.27 -7.24 -4.92
C ALA A 56 -6.95 -8.03 -4.92
N THR A 57 -6.76 -8.97 -3.98
CA THR A 57 -5.58 -9.83 -3.91
C THR A 57 -5.47 -10.72 -5.15
N VAL A 58 -6.56 -11.39 -5.56
CA VAL A 58 -6.54 -12.22 -6.78
C VAL A 58 -6.22 -11.38 -8.01
N LYS A 59 -6.79 -10.17 -8.11
CA LYS A 59 -6.48 -9.23 -9.20
C LYS A 59 -5.00 -8.85 -9.20
N ALA A 60 -4.45 -8.48 -8.05
CA ALA A 60 -3.05 -8.13 -7.89
C ALA A 60 -2.14 -9.30 -8.26
N SER A 61 -2.45 -10.53 -7.82
CA SER A 61 -1.67 -11.72 -8.16
C SER A 61 -1.62 -11.99 -9.68
N LEU A 62 -2.74 -11.84 -10.39
CA LEU A 62 -2.78 -11.94 -11.85
C LEU A 62 -1.90 -10.88 -12.53
N VAL A 63 -1.96 -9.63 -12.06
CA VAL A 63 -1.13 -8.53 -12.58
C VAL A 63 0.36 -8.81 -12.32
N CYS A 64 0.73 -9.14 -11.09
CA CYS A 64 2.12 -9.40 -10.73
C CYS A 64 2.68 -10.60 -11.51
N TYR A 65 1.94 -11.71 -11.56
CA TYR A 65 2.43 -12.92 -12.20
C TYR A 65 2.65 -12.77 -13.70
N TYR A 66 1.73 -12.10 -14.41
CA TYR A 66 1.75 -12.01 -15.87
C TYR A 66 2.28 -10.67 -16.40
N PHE A 67 1.75 -9.54 -15.94
CA PHE A 67 2.10 -8.22 -16.49
C PHE A 67 3.38 -7.64 -15.90
N MET A 68 3.74 -7.99 -14.66
CA MET A 68 5.05 -7.67 -14.10
C MET A 68 6.11 -8.72 -14.47
N HIS A 69 5.76 -9.67 -15.36
CA HIS A 69 6.61 -10.74 -15.84
C HIS A 69 7.21 -11.65 -14.75
N LEU A 70 6.66 -11.67 -13.53
CA LEU A 70 7.19 -12.50 -12.44
C LEU A 70 7.27 -13.99 -12.80
N LYS A 71 6.35 -14.47 -13.66
CA LYS A 71 6.36 -15.81 -14.25
C LYS A 71 7.66 -16.16 -15.02
N TYR A 72 8.30 -15.16 -15.63
CA TYR A 72 9.48 -15.32 -16.49
C TYR A 72 10.78 -14.84 -15.82
N GLU A 73 10.65 -14.22 -14.66
CA GLU A 73 11.77 -13.72 -13.88
C GLU A 73 12.50 -14.83 -13.11
N LYS A 74 13.72 -14.54 -12.69
CA LYS A 74 14.48 -15.46 -11.83
C LYS A 74 13.79 -15.62 -10.47
N ALA A 75 13.92 -16.81 -9.88
CA ALA A 75 13.39 -17.09 -8.54
C ALA A 75 13.88 -16.10 -7.47
N PHE A 76 15.09 -15.54 -7.65
CA PHE A 76 15.63 -14.50 -6.79
C PHE A 76 14.76 -13.23 -6.79
N ASN A 77 14.32 -12.75 -7.94
CA ASN A 77 13.45 -11.56 -8.05
C ASN A 77 12.08 -11.82 -7.40
N THR A 78 11.56 -13.04 -7.59
CA THR A 78 10.32 -13.47 -6.92
C THR A 78 10.48 -13.48 -5.39
N LEU A 79 11.63 -13.92 -4.87
CA LEU A 79 11.90 -13.91 -3.42
C LEU A 79 11.91 -12.49 -2.85
N PHE A 80 12.54 -11.52 -3.51
CA PHE A 80 12.49 -10.12 -3.07
C PHE A 80 11.09 -9.52 -3.16
N PHE A 81 10.31 -9.86 -4.17
CA PHE A 81 8.92 -9.43 -4.28
C PHE A 81 8.05 -10.00 -3.16
N LEU A 82 8.19 -11.30 -2.83
CA LEU A 82 7.49 -11.89 -1.70
C LEU A 82 7.99 -11.31 -0.37
N GLY A 83 9.29 -11.06 -0.25
CA GLY A 83 9.89 -10.41 0.91
C GLY A 83 9.34 -9.01 1.13
N SER A 84 9.25 -8.18 0.09
CA SER A 84 8.67 -6.84 0.20
C SER A 84 7.18 -6.88 0.55
N LEU A 85 6.42 -7.84 0.01
CA LEU A 85 5.02 -8.05 0.37
C LEU A 85 4.89 -8.48 1.84
N LEU A 86 5.77 -9.36 2.34
CA LEU A 86 5.81 -9.76 3.75
C LEU A 86 6.08 -8.55 4.65
N PHE A 87 7.09 -7.75 4.36
CA PHE A 87 7.39 -6.54 5.14
C PHE A 87 6.25 -5.52 5.09
N LEU A 88 5.61 -5.35 3.93
CA LEU A 88 4.42 -4.52 3.79
C LEU A 88 3.30 -4.98 4.72
N LEU A 89 3.02 -6.29 4.77
CA LEU A 89 1.99 -6.85 5.65
C LEU A 89 2.36 -6.72 7.13
N ILE A 90 3.64 -6.88 7.49
CA ILE A 90 4.12 -6.63 8.86
C ILE A 90 3.90 -5.18 9.24
N PHE A 91 4.27 -4.22 8.38
CA PHE A 91 4.07 -2.80 8.67
C PHE A 91 2.58 -2.43 8.74
N LEU A 92 1.76 -2.90 7.81
CA LEU A 92 0.31 -2.69 7.87
C LEU A 92 -0.30 -3.27 9.14
N GLY A 93 0.09 -4.50 9.52
CA GLY A 93 -0.39 -5.14 10.75
C GLY A 93 0.04 -4.38 12.00
N TYR A 94 1.29 -3.93 12.05
CA TYR A 94 1.78 -3.15 13.18
C TYR A 94 1.13 -1.75 13.27
N THR A 95 0.91 -1.08 12.13
CA THR A 95 0.19 0.20 12.08
C THR A 95 -1.27 0.03 12.50
N ALA A 96 -1.93 -1.05 12.09
CA ALA A 96 -3.29 -1.35 12.52
C ALA A 96 -3.34 -1.57 14.04
N ASN A 97 -2.43 -2.39 14.58
CA ASN A 97 -2.30 -2.62 16.02
C ASN A 97 -2.02 -1.31 16.78
N ASP A 98 -1.07 -0.51 16.32
CA ASP A 98 -0.78 0.81 16.92
C ASP A 98 -2.04 1.68 16.94
N THR A 99 -2.74 1.81 15.81
CA THR A 99 -3.96 2.62 15.72
C THR A 99 -5.06 2.15 16.67
N GLU A 100 -5.19 0.85 16.89
CA GLU A 100 -6.23 0.26 17.76
C GLU A 100 -5.96 0.53 19.25
N TYR A 101 -4.71 0.39 19.70
CA TYR A 101 -4.36 0.49 21.13
C TYR A 101 -3.83 1.86 21.57
N ARG A 102 -3.47 2.75 20.65
CA ARG A 102 -2.81 4.02 20.99
C ARG A 102 -3.66 4.93 21.87
N ALA A 103 -4.98 4.92 21.68
CA ALA A 103 -5.91 5.70 22.49
C ALA A 103 -6.01 5.22 23.95
N ASP A 104 -5.66 3.96 24.22
CA ASP A 104 -5.65 3.42 25.60
C ASP A 104 -4.42 3.89 26.38
N VAL A 105 -3.30 4.14 25.69
CA VAL A 105 -2.03 4.57 26.30
C VAL A 105 -1.95 6.09 26.40
N ASP A 106 -2.43 6.79 25.38
CA ASP A 106 -2.48 8.24 25.31
C ASP A 106 -3.94 8.70 25.12
N PRO A 107 -4.67 8.98 26.21
CA PRO A 107 -6.08 9.39 26.13
C PRO A 107 -6.28 10.78 25.51
N ASP A 108 -5.21 11.55 25.34
CA ASP A 108 -5.21 12.85 24.65
C ASP A 108 -4.99 12.66 23.13
N TRP A 109 -4.64 11.45 22.67
CA TRP A 109 -4.45 11.13 21.26
C TRP A 109 -5.77 11.22 20.47
N GLY A 110 -5.82 12.13 19.50
CA GLY A 110 -7.02 12.36 18.69
C GLY A 110 -8.19 13.02 19.44
N ALA A 111 -7.97 13.45 20.69
CA ALA A 111 -8.94 14.23 21.45
C ALA A 111 -9.15 15.58 20.77
N ARG A 112 -10.41 16.00 20.61
CA ARG A 112 -10.74 17.34 20.05
C ARG A 112 -10.69 18.45 21.09
N VAL A 113 -10.73 18.07 22.36
CA VAL A 113 -10.81 18.96 23.51
C VAL A 113 -9.81 18.43 24.53
N ASP A 114 -8.94 19.31 25.01
CA ASP A 114 -7.99 19.04 26.08
C ASP A 114 -8.77 18.60 27.33
N ARG A 115 -8.49 17.39 27.82
CA ARG A 115 -9.16 16.82 28.98
C ARG A 115 -8.90 17.60 30.27
N ARG A 116 -7.76 18.29 30.37
CA ARG A 116 -7.36 19.04 31.58
C ARG A 116 -7.98 20.43 31.62
N ARG A 117 -8.08 21.09 30.47
CA ARG A 117 -8.47 22.50 30.37
C ARG A 117 -9.88 22.71 29.85
N GLY A 118 -10.41 21.78 29.07
CA GLY A 118 -11.71 21.90 28.40
C GLY A 118 -11.68 22.75 27.12
N ASP A 119 -10.50 23.25 26.74
CA ASP A 119 -10.27 24.03 25.52
C ASP A 119 -10.01 23.10 24.32
N PRO A 120 -10.18 23.54 23.07
CA PRO A 120 -9.81 22.75 21.90
C PRO A 120 -8.36 22.21 21.98
N ALA A 121 -8.17 20.92 21.71
CA ALA A 121 -6.86 20.29 21.84
C ALA A 121 -5.87 20.84 20.79
N ALA A 122 -4.68 21.25 21.25
CA ALA A 122 -3.65 21.86 20.40
C ALA A 122 -3.27 20.95 19.22
N GLY A 123 -3.19 21.52 18.00
CA GLY A 123 -2.88 20.78 16.79
C GLY A 123 -4.04 19.95 16.21
N THR A 124 -5.22 19.97 16.83
CA THR A 124 -6.40 19.31 16.27
C THR A 124 -7.07 20.19 15.23
N GLY A 125 -7.48 19.59 14.10
CA GLY A 125 -8.27 20.25 13.04
C GLY A 125 -9.58 20.88 13.50
N ALA A 126 -10.02 20.60 14.74
CA ALA A 126 -11.24 21.11 15.33
C ALA A 126 -11.23 22.66 15.44
N ALA A 127 -10.10 23.26 15.82
CA ALA A 127 -9.99 24.71 15.98
C ALA A 127 -10.02 25.45 14.62
N PHE A 128 -9.60 24.79 13.53
CA PHE A 128 -9.69 25.34 12.17
C PHE A 128 -11.13 25.48 11.65
N LEU A 129 -12.06 24.64 12.13
CA LEU A 129 -13.49 24.75 11.75
C LEU A 129 -14.15 25.98 12.39
N GLU A 130 -13.62 26.45 13.51
CA GLU A 130 -14.08 27.64 14.24
C GLU A 130 -13.29 28.91 13.86
N GLY A 131 -12.33 28.80 12.94
CA GLY A 131 -11.50 29.93 12.48
C GLY A 131 -10.41 30.35 13.48
N GLU A 132 -10.21 29.59 14.55
CA GLU A 132 -9.26 29.90 15.62
C GLU A 132 -8.03 29.01 15.46
N PHE A 133 -6.92 29.58 14.98
CA PHE A 133 -5.64 28.87 14.99
C PHE A 133 -5.10 28.84 16.42
N SER A 134 -5.13 27.68 17.06
CA SER A 134 -4.44 27.46 18.33
C SER A 134 -3.00 27.01 18.05
N PRO A 135 -1.99 27.88 18.15
CA PRO A 135 -0.59 27.47 18.00
C PRO A 135 -0.23 26.42 19.04
N ILE A 136 0.64 25.47 18.67
CA ILE A 136 1.23 24.57 19.65
C ILE A 136 2.05 25.44 20.62
N PRO A 137 1.82 25.35 21.94
CA PRO A 137 2.63 26.09 22.89
C PRO A 137 4.09 25.71 22.65
N THR A 138 4.90 26.69 22.24
CA THR A 138 6.34 26.49 22.12
C THR A 138 6.82 26.05 23.48
N LEU A 139 7.46 24.88 23.58
CA LEU A 139 8.20 24.54 24.79
C LEU A 139 9.18 25.69 25.00
N GLN A 140 8.97 26.44 26.07
CA GLN A 140 9.79 27.57 26.42
C GLN A 140 11.18 26.99 26.75
N GLU A 141 12.09 27.00 25.78
CA GLU A 141 13.49 26.69 26.01
C GLU A 141 14.04 27.72 27.01
N GLY A 142 14.46 27.23 28.18
CA GLY A 142 15.28 27.98 29.12
C GLY A 142 14.54 28.51 30.35
N GLU A 143 14.48 27.70 31.41
CA GLU A 143 14.90 28.19 32.72
C GLU A 143 16.38 27.83 32.89
N SER A 144 17.23 28.67 32.30
CA SER A 144 18.61 28.86 32.72
C SER A 144 18.67 30.17 33.51
N GLY A 145 19.07 30.08 34.79
CA GLY A 145 19.18 31.18 35.75
C GLY A 145 18.03 31.13 36.76
N GLU A 146 18.24 30.87 38.05
CA GLU A 146 19.41 31.12 38.93
C GLU A 146 19.81 29.90 39.78
#